data_AF-A0A428QEB5-F1
#
_entry.id   AF-A0A428QEB5-F1
#
_cell.length_a   1.000
_cell.length_b   1.000
_cell.length_c   1.000
_cell.angle_alpha   90.00
_cell.angle_beta   90.00
_cell.angle_gamma   90.00
#
_symmetry.space_group_name_H-M   'P 1'
#
loop_
_entity.id
_entity.type
_entity.pdbx_description
1 polymer ?
#
loop_
_entity_poly.entity_id
_entity_poly.type
_entity_poly.pdbx_seq_one_letter_code
_entity_poly.pdbx_strand_id
1 'polypeptide(L)'
;MRIVYTVLALWATVAIAEPLFKDRRTTLTPRDPVECTSDDIEKMDIKSCVCPLRAEGCKDNPCRACGHDAPKDVKVCDTTCTQSQVTCQGCGLFFNSLCRCLQNRAGDCNTNRPIQAGGDDVWALLPGHDNLTTTNKLISGILDMSNQENRAFGDQGWFFAQKNYDPSEEALVLNSWRARTHEQVHIHRCAINETTRDVLSSEDTVKVGQLTQMKKDPDLWCITREGGDSATSFATSIGQFLEAKHQGVCDKLVGAGILRDNKMRTWACATTNSAGPLGKIAICKPSTTKMLWVPE
;
A
#
# COMPACT_ATOMS: atom_id res chain seq x y z
N MET A 1 -63.67 -54.49 59.47
CA MET A 1 -62.20 -54.39 59.62
C MET A 1 -61.64 -53.50 58.52
N ARG A 2 -60.89 -52.45 58.87
CA ARG A 2 -60.08 -51.64 57.94
C ARG A 2 -58.67 -51.59 58.52
N ILE A 3 -57.67 -51.94 57.73
CA ILE A 3 -56.27 -51.96 58.17
C ILE A 3 -55.62 -50.64 57.73
N VAL A 4 -54.97 -49.98 58.67
CA VAL A 4 -54.21 -48.75 58.45
C VAL A 4 -52.74 -49.12 58.22
N TYR A 5 -52.15 -48.63 57.13
CA TYR A 5 -50.71 -48.72 56.91
C TYR A 5 -50.07 -47.36 57.18
N THR A 6 -49.31 -47.27 58.26
CA THR A 6 -48.52 -46.10 58.62
C THR A 6 -47.11 -46.25 58.04
N VAL A 7 -46.67 -45.31 57.20
CA VAL A 7 -45.33 -45.32 56.61
C VAL A 7 -44.35 -44.59 57.56
N LEU A 8 -43.34 -45.30 58.04
CA LEU A 8 -42.21 -44.73 58.78
C LEU A 8 -41.07 -44.38 57.81
N ALA A 9 -40.77 -43.09 57.69
CA ALA A 9 -39.60 -42.61 56.94
C ALA A 9 -38.39 -42.49 57.87
N LEU A 10 -37.34 -43.29 57.63
CA LEU A 10 -36.04 -43.08 58.25
C LEU A 10 -35.28 -41.98 57.50
N TRP A 11 -34.84 -40.96 58.23
CA TRP A 11 -33.91 -39.95 57.74
C TRP A 11 -32.47 -40.43 58.00
N ALA A 12 -31.70 -40.63 56.92
CA ALA A 12 -30.26 -40.85 57.01
C ALA A 12 -29.53 -39.56 56.60
N THR A 13 -28.93 -38.86 57.57
CA THR A 13 -28.09 -37.70 57.32
C THR A 13 -26.72 -38.14 56.80
N VAL A 14 -26.50 -38.04 55.50
CA VAL A 14 -25.16 -38.16 54.91
C VAL A 14 -24.40 -36.87 55.17
N ALA A 15 -23.35 -36.93 56.00
CA ALA A 15 -22.39 -35.85 56.14
C ALA A 15 -21.49 -35.82 54.90
N ILE A 16 -21.78 -34.92 53.96
CA ILE A 16 -20.91 -34.66 52.81
C ILE A 16 -19.78 -33.76 53.30
N ALA A 17 -18.55 -34.27 53.34
CA ALA A 17 -17.37 -33.44 53.54
C ALA A 17 -17.17 -32.54 52.31
N GLU A 18 -17.26 -31.23 52.49
CA GLU A 18 -16.99 -30.27 51.42
C GLU A 18 -15.52 -30.40 50.95
N PRO A 19 -15.24 -30.61 49.67
CA PRO A 19 -13.89 -30.46 49.17
C PRO A 19 -13.52 -28.97 49.24
N LEU A 20 -12.35 -28.67 49.82
CA LEU A 20 -11.75 -27.32 49.83
C LEU A 20 -11.33 -26.91 48.41
N PHE A 21 -12.30 -26.66 47.54
CA PHE A 21 -12.11 -25.91 46.30
C PHE A 21 -11.85 -24.45 46.66
N LYS A 22 -10.57 -24.16 46.88
CA LYS A 22 -10.04 -22.80 46.95
C LYS A 22 -10.36 -22.13 45.61
N ASP A 23 -11.40 -21.30 45.58
CA ASP A 23 -11.97 -20.67 44.38
C ASP A 23 -10.95 -19.72 43.72
N ARG A 24 -9.99 -20.31 43.02
CA ARG A 24 -8.98 -19.60 42.24
C ARG A 24 -9.64 -19.18 40.93
N ARG A 25 -10.53 -18.19 41.02
CA ARG A 25 -10.91 -17.35 39.86
C ARG A 25 -9.66 -16.64 39.37
N THR A 26 -8.87 -17.33 38.55
CA THR A 26 -8.10 -16.66 37.53
C THR A 26 -9.10 -15.92 36.67
N THR A 27 -9.25 -14.62 36.94
CA THR A 27 -9.77 -13.66 35.99
C THR A 27 -8.87 -13.71 34.77
N LEU A 28 -9.19 -14.62 33.84
CA LEU A 28 -8.80 -14.48 32.46
C LEU A 28 -9.53 -13.24 31.95
N THR A 29 -8.92 -12.07 32.16
CA THR A 29 -9.14 -10.97 31.24
C THR A 29 -8.88 -11.55 29.84
N PRO A 30 -9.80 -11.38 28.88
CA PRO A 30 -9.47 -11.64 27.49
C PRO A 30 -8.14 -10.95 27.20
N ARG A 31 -7.15 -11.68 26.68
CA ARG A 31 -6.01 -10.98 26.10
C ARG A 31 -6.57 -10.13 24.97
N ASP A 32 -6.29 -8.84 25.00
CA ASP A 32 -6.54 -7.98 23.85
C ASP A 32 -5.93 -8.65 22.62
N PRO A 33 -6.64 -8.66 21.48
CA PRO A 33 -6.15 -9.32 20.29
C PRO A 33 -4.79 -8.73 19.90
N VAL A 34 -3.82 -9.60 19.66
CA VAL A 34 -2.46 -9.18 19.32
C VAL A 34 -2.50 -8.43 17.98
N GLU A 35 -1.99 -7.20 17.95
CA GLU A 35 -1.90 -6.44 16.71
C GLU A 35 -0.91 -7.09 15.73
N CYS A 36 -1.24 -7.07 14.43
CA CYS A 36 -0.35 -7.58 13.40
C CYS A 36 0.93 -6.75 13.32
N THR A 37 2.08 -7.43 13.36
CA THR A 37 3.38 -6.82 13.22
C THR A 37 3.76 -6.60 11.75
N SER A 38 4.85 -5.86 11.51
CA SER A 38 5.41 -5.71 10.16
C SER A 38 5.75 -7.06 9.52
N ASP A 39 6.31 -7.98 10.31
CA ASP A 39 6.69 -9.33 9.90
C ASP A 39 5.48 -10.20 9.55
N ASP A 40 4.37 -10.07 10.28
CA ASP A 40 3.15 -10.82 10.01
C ASP A 40 2.54 -10.38 8.67
N ILE A 41 2.54 -9.07 8.38
CA ILE A 41 2.05 -8.50 7.12
C ILE A 41 2.96 -8.90 5.96
N GLU A 42 4.28 -8.75 6.11
CA GLU A 42 5.26 -9.13 5.08
C GLU A 42 5.17 -10.62 4.74
N LYS A 43 5.07 -11.51 5.75
CA LYS A 43 4.91 -12.96 5.54
C LYS A 43 3.47 -13.38 5.26
N MET A 44 2.53 -12.43 5.19
CA MET A 44 1.08 -12.64 5.06
C MET A 44 0.48 -13.59 6.14
N ASP A 45 1.12 -13.76 7.30
CA ASP A 45 0.67 -14.64 8.40
C ASP A 45 -0.28 -13.95 9.40
N ILE A 46 -1.22 -13.19 8.84
CA ILE A 46 -2.12 -12.27 9.58
C ILE A 46 -3.46 -12.89 10.01
N LYS A 47 -3.54 -14.22 10.14
CA LYS A 47 -4.79 -14.89 10.56
C LYS A 47 -5.05 -14.86 12.06
N SER A 48 -3.99 -14.74 12.85
CA SER A 48 -3.99 -14.84 14.32
C SER A 48 -3.92 -13.48 15.03
N CYS A 49 -3.73 -12.40 14.27
CA CYS A 49 -3.57 -11.04 14.75
C CYS A 49 -4.69 -10.12 14.21
N VAL A 50 -4.85 -8.95 14.80
CA VAL A 50 -5.77 -7.91 14.30
C VAL A 50 -4.97 -6.81 13.62
N CYS A 51 -5.37 -6.45 12.40
CA CYS A 51 -4.75 -5.34 11.68
C CYS A 51 -4.97 -4.01 12.43
N PRO A 52 -3.89 -3.29 12.81
CA PRO A 52 -3.96 -2.01 13.50
C PRO A 52 -5.02 -1.05 12.95
N LEU A 53 -5.60 -0.23 13.83
CA LEU A 53 -6.48 0.86 13.42
C LEU A 53 -5.71 1.93 12.62
N ARG A 54 -6.44 2.84 11.98
CA ARG A 54 -5.84 3.94 11.22
C ARG A 54 -5.04 4.84 12.18
N ALA A 55 -3.74 4.97 11.93
CA ALA A 55 -2.86 5.82 12.71
C ALA A 55 -3.07 7.32 12.41
N GLU A 56 -2.96 8.15 13.46
CA GLU A 56 -3.07 9.63 13.38
C GLU A 56 -1.78 10.37 13.83
N GLY A 57 -0.72 9.66 14.26
CA GLY A 57 0.64 10.21 14.38
C GLY A 57 1.32 10.34 12.99
N CYS A 58 2.59 10.70 12.82
CA CYS A 58 3.61 11.19 13.75
C CYS A 58 4.34 12.35 13.02
N LYS A 59 4.78 13.40 13.70
CA LYS A 59 5.59 14.48 13.09
C LYS A 59 6.74 14.86 14.00
N ASP A 60 7.65 13.90 14.18
CA ASP A 60 8.72 14.05 15.15
C ASP A 60 9.84 14.97 14.62
N ASN A 61 10.12 14.93 13.31
CA ASN A 61 11.12 15.79 12.65
C ASN A 61 10.73 16.12 11.19
N PRO A 62 11.08 17.33 10.68
CA PRO A 62 10.84 17.68 9.28
C PRO A 62 11.80 16.92 8.35
N CYS A 63 11.26 16.02 7.53
CA CYS A 63 12.04 15.36 6.48
C CYS A 63 12.36 16.34 5.34
N ARG A 64 13.62 16.35 4.89
CA ARG A 64 14.13 17.24 3.83
C ARG A 64 14.82 16.48 2.71
N ALA A 65 14.66 16.96 1.47
CA ALA A 65 15.40 16.48 0.33
C ALA A 65 15.50 17.55 -0.77
N CYS A 66 16.64 17.61 -1.46
CA CYS A 66 16.82 18.45 -2.64
C CYS A 66 16.49 19.94 -2.40
N GLY A 67 16.72 20.46 -1.19
CA GLY A 67 16.37 21.84 -0.81
C GLY A 67 14.90 22.07 -0.44
N HIS A 68 14.07 21.03 -0.38
CA HIS A 68 12.64 21.12 -0.05
C HIS A 68 12.27 20.31 1.21
N ASP A 69 11.29 20.79 1.96
CA ASP A 69 10.60 20.01 2.98
C ASP A 69 9.68 18.97 2.32
N ALA A 70 9.55 17.79 2.93
CA ALA A 70 8.69 16.70 2.49
C ALA A 70 7.55 16.45 3.50
N PRO A 71 6.30 16.19 3.05
CA PRO A 71 5.12 16.08 3.90
C PRO A 71 5.02 14.68 4.52
N LYS A 72 6.02 14.28 5.30
CA LYS A 72 6.14 12.93 5.87
C LYS A 72 5.56 12.86 7.27
N ASP A 73 4.68 11.89 7.49
CA ASP A 73 4.05 11.65 8.79
C ASP A 73 4.65 10.39 9.45
N VAL A 74 5.96 10.41 9.74
CA VAL A 74 6.76 9.29 10.27
C VAL A 74 7.75 9.77 11.35
N LYS A 75 8.30 8.86 12.16
CA LYS A 75 9.33 9.19 13.17
C LYS A 75 10.73 9.36 12.59
N VAL A 76 11.04 8.59 11.55
CA VAL A 76 12.37 8.49 10.92
C VAL A 76 12.19 8.61 9.41
N CYS A 77 12.88 9.58 8.81
CA CYS A 77 12.93 9.72 7.35
C CYS A 77 13.75 8.57 6.73
N ASP A 78 13.51 8.24 5.45
CA ASP A 78 14.28 7.21 4.74
C ASP A 78 14.19 5.80 5.37
N THR A 79 13.03 5.44 5.92
CA THR A 79 12.75 4.12 6.50
C THR A 79 11.57 3.43 5.80
N THR A 80 11.41 2.13 6.04
CA THR A 80 10.22 1.33 5.67
C THR A 80 9.25 1.23 6.86
N CYS A 81 8.06 0.69 6.64
CA CYS A 81 7.04 0.52 7.66
C CYS A 81 7.31 -0.67 8.62
N THR A 82 8.42 -0.56 9.35
CA THR A 82 8.77 -1.43 10.49
C THR A 82 7.85 -1.18 11.69
N GLN A 83 7.82 -2.11 12.65
CA GLN A 83 6.99 -2.00 13.87
C GLN A 83 7.16 -0.67 14.63
N SER A 84 8.32 -0.02 14.56
CA SER A 84 8.56 1.29 15.18
C SER A 84 7.62 2.41 14.66
N GLN A 85 7.09 2.25 13.44
CA GLN A 85 6.23 3.20 12.73
C GLN A 85 4.74 2.84 12.78
N VAL A 86 4.31 1.77 13.48
CA VAL A 86 2.90 1.30 13.50
C VAL A 86 1.89 2.38 13.92
N THR A 87 2.33 3.31 14.77
CA THR A 87 1.55 4.45 15.27
C THR A 87 1.54 5.69 14.36
N CYS A 88 2.15 5.61 13.17
CA CYS A 88 2.33 6.74 12.27
C CYS A 88 1.51 6.62 10.98
N GLN A 89 0.79 7.68 10.63
CA GLN A 89 -0.05 7.81 9.45
C GLN A 89 0.72 7.51 8.16
N GLY A 90 1.99 7.92 8.07
CA GLY A 90 2.86 7.59 6.94
C GLY A 90 3.06 6.08 6.71
N CYS A 91 2.73 5.24 7.68
CA CYS A 91 2.70 3.78 7.56
C CYS A 91 1.31 3.15 7.71
N GLY A 92 0.25 3.96 7.82
CA GLY A 92 -1.13 3.49 7.88
C GLY A 92 -1.54 2.67 6.65
N LEU A 93 -0.99 2.96 5.48
CA LEU A 93 -1.23 2.15 4.28
C LEU A 93 -0.83 0.67 4.46
N PHE A 94 0.30 0.43 5.10
CA PHE A 94 0.84 -0.91 5.32
C PHE A 94 0.12 -1.62 6.47
N PHE A 95 0.12 -0.99 7.65
CA PHE A 95 -0.44 -1.58 8.88
C PHE A 95 -1.97 -1.66 8.90
N ASN A 96 -2.68 -0.73 8.24
CA ASN A 96 -4.15 -0.71 8.22
C ASN A 96 -4.71 -1.20 6.88
N SER A 97 -4.61 -0.40 5.80
CA SER A 97 -5.33 -0.70 4.55
C SER A 97 -4.89 -2.03 3.91
N LEU A 98 -3.57 -2.23 3.75
CA LEU A 98 -3.03 -3.45 3.15
C LEU A 98 -3.22 -4.67 4.06
N CYS A 99 -2.93 -4.56 5.36
CA CYS A 99 -3.18 -5.65 6.30
C CYS A 99 -4.64 -6.12 6.21
N ARG A 100 -5.62 -5.19 6.23
CA ARG A 100 -7.05 -5.52 6.12
C ARG A 100 -7.42 -6.18 4.79
N CYS A 101 -6.85 -5.70 3.69
CA CYS A 101 -6.95 -6.33 2.37
C CYS A 101 -6.49 -7.79 2.45
N LEU A 102 -5.25 -8.03 2.89
CA LEU A 102 -4.65 -9.36 2.95
C LEU A 102 -5.34 -10.29 3.97
N GLN A 103 -5.94 -9.73 5.04
CA GLN A 103 -6.67 -10.51 6.04
C GLN A 103 -8.00 -11.00 5.47
N ASN A 104 -8.66 -10.20 4.64
CA ASN A 104 -9.89 -10.55 3.92
C ASN A 104 -9.61 -11.43 2.67
N ARG A 105 -8.97 -12.59 2.88
CA ARG A 105 -8.52 -13.52 1.81
C ARG A 105 -9.62 -14.07 0.88
N ALA A 106 -10.89 -13.86 1.23
CA ALA A 106 -12.06 -14.32 0.47
C ALA A 106 -12.92 -13.16 -0.06
N GLY A 107 -12.51 -11.90 0.15
CA GLY A 107 -13.20 -10.70 -0.32
C GLY A 107 -12.39 -9.93 -1.36
N ASP A 108 -12.64 -8.62 -1.45
CA ASP A 108 -12.25 -7.76 -2.59
C ASP A 108 -10.74 -7.43 -2.71
N CYS A 109 -9.86 -8.15 -2.01
CA CYS A 109 -8.41 -7.94 -2.10
C CYS A 109 -7.83 -8.59 -3.38
N ASN A 110 -7.96 -7.88 -4.49
CA ASN A 110 -7.40 -8.28 -5.77
C ASN A 110 -5.86 -8.24 -5.71
N THR A 111 -5.22 -9.38 -5.94
CA THR A 111 -3.77 -9.57 -5.85
C THR A 111 -3.21 -10.21 -7.12
N ASN A 112 -1.94 -9.95 -7.43
CA ASN A 112 -1.29 -10.55 -8.61
C ASN A 112 -1.02 -12.07 -8.47
N ARG A 113 -1.09 -12.62 -7.25
CA ARG A 113 -0.88 -14.03 -6.87
C ARG A 113 -1.71 -14.36 -5.62
N PRO A 114 -2.05 -15.63 -5.34
CA PRO A 114 -2.83 -16.01 -4.16
C PRO A 114 -2.18 -15.64 -2.81
N ILE A 115 -3.00 -15.23 -1.84
CA ILE A 115 -2.54 -14.82 -0.50
C ILE A 115 -2.25 -16.05 0.38
N GLN A 116 -0.96 -16.41 0.49
CA GLN A 116 -0.47 -17.57 1.23
C GLN A 116 0.48 -17.12 2.36
N ALA A 117 0.29 -17.66 3.57
CA ALA A 117 1.22 -17.40 4.68
C ALA A 117 2.58 -18.04 4.38
N GLY A 118 3.66 -17.27 4.51
CA GLY A 118 5.01 -17.66 4.10
C GLY A 118 5.19 -17.89 2.59
N GLY A 119 4.28 -17.37 1.75
CA GLY A 119 4.37 -17.44 0.30
C GLY A 119 5.21 -16.30 -0.31
N ASP A 120 5.27 -16.26 -1.65
CA ASP A 120 5.89 -15.18 -2.41
C ASP A 120 5.22 -13.81 -2.15
N ASP A 121 6.00 -12.73 -2.26
CA ASP A 121 5.47 -11.37 -2.25
C ASP A 121 4.41 -11.12 -3.33
N VAL A 122 3.38 -10.38 -2.96
CA VAL A 122 2.24 -10.01 -3.80
C VAL A 122 2.16 -8.50 -4.03
N TRP A 123 1.63 -8.12 -5.18
CA TRP A 123 1.06 -6.80 -5.41
C TRP A 123 -0.44 -6.88 -5.20
N ALA A 124 -0.98 -5.99 -4.38
CA ALA A 124 -2.39 -5.89 -4.01
C ALA A 124 -2.98 -4.56 -4.50
N LEU A 125 -4.16 -4.62 -5.11
CA LEU A 125 -5.01 -3.45 -5.35
C LEU A 125 -5.91 -3.30 -4.13
N LEU A 126 -5.77 -2.18 -3.42
CA LEU A 126 -6.57 -1.95 -2.22
C LEU A 126 -8.02 -1.61 -2.59
N PRO A 127 -9.02 -2.28 -1.98
CA PRO A 127 -10.42 -2.07 -2.31
C PRO A 127 -10.95 -0.72 -1.80
N GLY A 128 -12.05 -0.27 -2.40
CA GLY A 128 -12.77 0.93 -1.95
C GLY A 128 -12.08 2.24 -2.33
N HIS A 129 -11.89 3.13 -1.35
CA HIS A 129 -11.54 4.53 -1.59
C HIS A 129 -10.05 4.79 -1.90
N ASP A 130 -9.15 3.88 -1.51
CA ASP A 130 -7.71 4.08 -1.69
C ASP A 130 -7.28 3.87 -3.16
N ASN A 131 -7.97 3.00 -3.92
CA ASN A 131 -7.84 2.78 -5.37
C ASN A 131 -6.38 2.77 -5.89
N LEU A 132 -5.49 2.13 -5.13
CA LEU A 132 -4.07 2.12 -5.37
C LEU A 132 -3.48 0.71 -5.28
N THR A 133 -2.40 0.50 -6.01
CA THR A 133 -1.62 -0.74 -6.00
C THR A 133 -0.43 -0.61 -5.05
N THR A 134 -0.31 -1.51 -4.08
CA THR A 134 0.80 -1.61 -3.12
C THR A 134 1.23 -3.09 -2.95
N THR A 135 2.12 -3.40 -2.01
CA THR A 135 2.67 -4.75 -1.79
C THR A 135 2.94 -5.03 -0.31
N ASN A 136 2.91 -6.30 0.08
CA ASN A 136 3.36 -6.80 1.39
C ASN A 136 4.88 -6.68 1.60
N LYS A 137 5.67 -6.61 0.52
CA LYS A 137 7.12 -6.40 0.65
C LYS A 137 7.39 -5.00 1.20
N LEU A 138 8.31 -4.88 2.16
CA LEU A 138 8.74 -3.59 2.70
C LEU A 138 9.53 -2.79 1.66
N ILE A 139 8.84 -1.96 0.88
CA ILE A 139 9.42 -1.08 -0.14
C ILE A 139 8.92 0.34 0.10
N SER A 140 9.77 1.30 0.43
CA SER A 140 9.29 2.64 0.85
C SER A 140 8.72 3.49 -0.29
N GLY A 141 9.06 3.19 -1.55
CA GLY A 141 8.61 3.94 -2.73
C GLY A 141 9.57 3.83 -3.91
N ILE A 142 9.47 4.75 -4.88
CA ILE A 142 10.12 4.65 -6.20
C ILE A 142 11.61 4.31 -6.21
N LEU A 143 12.42 4.94 -5.36
CA LEU A 143 13.86 4.75 -5.31
C LEU A 143 14.25 3.32 -4.90
N ASP A 144 13.46 2.77 -3.98
CA ASP A 144 13.61 1.42 -3.48
C ASP A 144 13.05 0.42 -4.49
N MET A 145 11.81 0.64 -4.95
CA MET A 145 11.15 -0.16 -5.99
C MET A 145 11.96 -0.31 -7.29
N SER A 146 12.79 0.69 -7.62
CA SER A 146 13.58 0.75 -8.86
C SER A 146 15.06 0.41 -8.65
N ASN A 147 15.48 0.04 -7.43
CA ASN A 147 16.86 -0.36 -7.16
C ASN A 147 17.20 -1.72 -7.82
N GLN A 148 18.48 -2.12 -7.79
CA GLN A 148 18.94 -3.34 -8.45
C GLN A 148 18.28 -4.63 -7.92
N GLU A 149 17.91 -4.67 -6.63
CA GLU A 149 17.27 -5.83 -5.98
C GLU A 149 15.79 -5.92 -6.33
N ASN A 150 15.08 -4.78 -6.26
CA ASN A 150 13.62 -4.72 -6.31
C ASN A 150 13.05 -4.46 -7.72
N ARG A 151 13.82 -3.93 -8.69
CA ARG A 151 13.27 -3.50 -9.99
C ARG A 151 12.50 -4.57 -10.77
N ALA A 152 12.89 -5.83 -10.71
CA ALA A 152 12.16 -6.93 -11.35
C ALA A 152 10.80 -7.23 -10.67
N PHE A 153 10.67 -6.92 -9.38
CA PHE A 153 9.41 -6.96 -8.64
C PHE A 153 8.61 -5.67 -8.84
N GLY A 154 9.27 -4.51 -8.93
CA GLY A 154 8.66 -3.23 -9.32
C GLY A 154 8.02 -3.27 -10.70
N ASP A 155 8.66 -3.93 -11.67
CA ASP A 155 8.12 -4.15 -13.01
C ASP A 155 6.83 -4.99 -12.99
N GLN A 156 6.75 -5.99 -12.10
CA GLN A 156 5.51 -6.73 -11.85
C GLN A 156 4.42 -5.84 -11.22
N GLY A 157 4.79 -4.90 -10.35
CA GLY A 157 3.87 -3.93 -9.75
C GLY A 157 3.28 -2.96 -10.77
N TRP A 158 4.12 -2.36 -11.63
CA TRP A 158 3.64 -1.51 -12.73
C TRP A 158 2.78 -2.30 -13.71
N PHE A 159 3.11 -3.55 -14.02
CA PHE A 159 2.30 -4.38 -14.91
C PHE A 159 0.96 -4.77 -14.26
N PHE A 160 0.94 -5.09 -12.97
CA PHE A 160 -0.29 -5.38 -12.24
C PHE A 160 -1.20 -4.14 -12.13
N ALA A 161 -0.64 -2.96 -11.84
CA ALA A 161 -1.41 -1.70 -11.88
C ALA A 161 -2.00 -1.44 -13.28
N GLN A 162 -1.24 -1.70 -14.36
CA GLN A 162 -1.70 -1.56 -15.75
C GLN A 162 -2.81 -2.54 -16.16
N LYS A 163 -3.00 -3.64 -15.45
CA LYS A 163 -4.14 -4.56 -15.65
C LYS A 163 -5.43 -4.09 -14.98
N ASN A 164 -5.35 -3.12 -14.08
CA ASN A 164 -6.40 -2.77 -13.14
C ASN A 164 -6.81 -1.30 -13.21
N TYR A 165 -6.49 -0.58 -14.29
CA TYR A 165 -6.91 0.80 -14.55
C TYR A 165 -7.67 0.91 -15.87
N ASP A 166 -8.47 1.96 -16.04
CA ASP A 166 -9.05 2.30 -17.35
C ASP A 166 -8.06 3.20 -18.11
N PRO A 167 -7.34 2.69 -19.12
CA PRO A 167 -6.34 3.48 -19.84
C PRO A 167 -6.93 4.54 -20.78
N SER A 168 -8.25 4.71 -20.86
CA SER A 168 -8.89 5.76 -21.66
C SER A 168 -9.18 7.04 -20.85
N GLU A 169 -9.43 6.89 -19.54
CA GLU A 169 -9.76 7.96 -18.59
C GLU A 169 -8.75 8.12 -17.44
N GLU A 170 -8.02 7.06 -17.08
CA GLU A 170 -7.09 7.00 -15.95
C GLU A 170 -5.62 6.95 -16.38
N ALA A 171 -4.78 7.50 -15.51
CA ALA A 171 -3.34 7.38 -15.49
C ALA A 171 -2.90 6.77 -14.14
N LEU A 172 -1.78 6.07 -14.18
CA LEU A 172 -1.12 5.51 -13.00
C LEU A 172 -0.02 6.47 -12.55
N VAL A 173 0.07 6.77 -11.25
CA VAL A 173 1.12 7.66 -10.72
C VAL A 173 1.70 7.17 -9.40
N LEU A 174 3.01 7.28 -9.26
CA LEU A 174 3.77 6.88 -8.07
C LEU A 174 4.64 8.07 -7.64
N ASN A 175 4.30 8.63 -6.49
CA ASN A 175 4.90 9.86 -6.00
C ASN A 175 6.40 9.73 -5.69
N SER A 176 7.13 10.82 -5.95
CA SER A 176 8.53 10.94 -5.57
C SER A 176 8.72 10.84 -4.06
N TRP A 177 9.97 10.62 -3.62
CA TRP A 177 10.27 10.64 -2.18
C TRP A 177 9.82 11.95 -1.53
N ARG A 178 10.05 13.09 -2.20
CA ARG A 178 9.67 14.41 -1.69
C ARG A 178 8.16 14.68 -1.74
N ALA A 179 7.42 14.06 -2.66
CA ALA A 179 5.98 14.31 -2.82
C ALA A 179 5.08 13.37 -1.98
N ARG A 180 5.51 12.13 -1.73
CA ARG A 180 4.69 11.13 -1.02
C ARG A 180 4.59 11.42 0.49
N THR A 181 3.41 11.18 1.05
CA THR A 181 3.14 11.25 2.51
C THR A 181 3.44 9.94 3.23
N HIS A 182 3.26 8.81 2.55
CA HIS A 182 3.46 7.47 3.09
C HIS A 182 4.83 6.88 2.71
N GLU A 183 5.38 6.02 3.57
CA GLU A 183 6.63 5.27 3.40
C GLU A 183 6.41 3.77 3.14
N GLN A 184 5.33 3.47 2.43
CA GLN A 184 5.11 2.22 1.71
C GLN A 184 4.82 2.57 0.24
N VAL A 185 5.34 1.79 -0.71
CA VAL A 185 5.17 2.02 -2.13
C VAL A 185 3.71 1.91 -2.55
N HIS A 186 3.22 2.88 -3.32
CA HIS A 186 1.85 2.88 -3.79
C HIS A 186 1.70 3.61 -5.14
N ILE A 187 1.08 2.93 -6.10
CA ILE A 187 0.72 3.47 -7.42
C ILE A 187 -0.76 3.85 -7.36
N HIS A 188 -1.07 5.14 -7.43
CA HIS A 188 -2.44 5.66 -7.50
C HIS A 188 -3.02 5.44 -8.89
N ARG A 189 -4.33 5.16 -8.97
CA ARG A 189 -5.14 5.31 -10.19
C ARG A 189 -5.90 6.63 -10.13
N CYS A 190 -5.70 7.51 -11.10
CA CYS A 190 -6.28 8.85 -11.09
C CYS A 190 -6.64 9.31 -12.51
N ALA A 191 -7.52 10.31 -12.64
CA ALA A 191 -7.87 10.84 -13.96
C ALA A 191 -6.65 11.36 -14.72
N ILE A 192 -6.58 11.14 -16.03
CA ILE A 192 -5.50 11.64 -16.90
C ILE A 192 -5.44 13.18 -16.81
N ASN A 193 -4.24 13.75 -16.79
CA ASN A 193 -4.07 15.17 -17.10
C ASN A 193 -4.08 15.36 -18.62
N GLU A 194 -5.22 15.79 -19.16
CA GLU A 194 -5.42 15.99 -20.60
C GLU A 194 -4.36 16.94 -21.22
N THR A 195 -3.86 17.94 -20.49
CA THR A 195 -2.77 18.81 -20.99
C THR A 195 -1.49 18.01 -21.27
N THR A 196 -1.11 17.09 -20.39
CA THR A 196 0.07 16.23 -20.60
C THR A 196 -0.21 15.12 -21.62
N ARG A 197 -1.46 14.63 -21.68
CA ARG A 197 -1.92 13.72 -22.75
C ARG A 197 -1.74 14.34 -24.13
N ASP A 198 -2.14 15.61 -24.31
CA ASP A 198 -2.00 16.36 -25.57
C ASP A 198 -0.54 16.62 -25.92
N VAL A 199 0.28 17.02 -24.94
CA VAL A 199 1.72 17.22 -25.14
C VAL A 199 2.38 15.94 -25.64
N LEU A 200 2.18 14.81 -24.94
CA LEU A 200 2.74 13.51 -25.33
C LEU A 200 2.17 12.99 -26.65
N SER A 201 0.88 13.23 -26.94
CA SER A 201 0.27 12.97 -28.26
C SER A 201 1.01 13.68 -29.39
N SER A 202 1.62 14.82 -29.11
CA SER A 202 2.38 15.62 -30.06
C SER A 202 3.89 15.31 -30.10
N GLU A 203 4.39 14.43 -29.22
CA GLU A 203 5.80 14.00 -29.18
C GLU A 203 6.10 12.83 -30.13
N ASP A 204 7.36 12.77 -30.55
CA ASP A 204 7.93 11.66 -31.33
C ASP A 204 7.99 10.38 -30.46
N THR A 205 7.78 9.22 -31.07
CA THR A 205 7.82 7.93 -30.37
C THR A 205 9.22 7.64 -29.82
N VAL A 206 9.33 7.35 -28.52
CA VAL A 206 10.62 7.03 -27.88
C VAL A 206 10.84 5.52 -27.90
N LYS A 207 12.05 5.09 -28.26
CA LYS A 207 12.42 3.67 -28.20
C LYS A 207 12.41 3.15 -26.75
N VAL A 208 11.87 1.95 -26.59
CA VAL A 208 11.88 1.19 -25.34
C VAL A 208 13.33 0.92 -24.90
N GLY A 209 13.58 1.07 -23.59
CA GLY A 209 14.87 0.77 -22.95
C GLY A 209 15.26 1.87 -21.98
N GLN A 210 15.49 3.08 -22.50
CA GLN A 210 16.00 4.22 -21.73
C GLN A 210 15.00 5.38 -21.73
N LEU A 211 14.70 5.92 -20.55
CA LEU A 211 13.89 7.14 -20.41
C LEU A 211 14.61 8.31 -21.10
N THR A 212 13.94 8.95 -22.06
CA THR A 212 14.47 10.09 -22.82
C THR A 212 13.70 11.35 -22.44
N GLN A 213 14.38 12.48 -22.31
CA GLN A 213 13.76 13.76 -21.98
C GLN A 213 12.84 14.23 -23.12
N MET A 214 11.63 14.70 -22.78
CA MET A 214 10.67 15.20 -23.76
C MET A 214 11.05 16.62 -24.20
N LYS A 215 10.89 16.91 -25.49
CA LYS A 215 11.27 18.19 -26.11
C LYS A 215 10.31 19.31 -25.68
N LYS A 216 9.03 18.97 -25.55
CA LYS A 216 7.91 19.87 -25.22
C LYS A 216 7.61 19.93 -23.73
N ASP A 217 8.15 18.99 -22.95
CA ASP A 217 8.05 18.99 -21.50
C ASP A 217 9.35 18.45 -20.84
N PRO A 218 10.37 19.31 -20.63
CA PRO A 218 11.66 18.90 -20.09
C PRO A 218 11.64 18.29 -18.68
N ASP A 219 10.53 18.38 -17.93
CA ASP A 219 10.37 17.69 -16.65
C ASP A 219 10.11 16.18 -16.81
N LEU A 220 9.69 15.76 -18.01
CA LEU A 220 9.29 14.39 -18.32
C LEU A 220 10.40 13.63 -19.03
N TRP A 221 10.70 12.45 -18.51
CA TRP A 221 11.65 11.50 -19.08
C TRP A 221 10.93 10.19 -19.36
N CYS A 222 10.68 9.87 -20.63
CA CYS A 222 9.71 8.84 -21.01
C CYS A 222 10.28 7.72 -21.88
N ILE A 223 9.61 6.57 -21.85
CA ILE A 223 9.58 5.55 -22.91
C ILE A 223 8.16 5.44 -23.48
N THR A 224 8.04 5.02 -24.74
CA THR A 224 6.74 4.83 -25.42
C THR A 224 6.53 3.37 -25.80
N ARG A 225 5.27 2.91 -25.76
CA ARG A 225 4.79 1.66 -26.33
C ARG A 225 3.66 1.97 -27.31
N GLU A 226 3.79 1.48 -28.54
CA GLU A 226 2.73 1.58 -29.55
C GLU A 226 1.56 0.63 -29.25
N GLY A 227 0.41 0.86 -29.91
CA GLY A 227 -0.74 -0.07 -29.87
C GLY A 227 -1.46 -0.18 -28.53
N GLY A 228 -1.07 0.61 -27.52
CA GLY A 228 -1.62 0.56 -26.17
C GLY A 228 -0.98 -0.50 -25.27
N ASP A 229 0.13 -1.12 -25.72
CA ASP A 229 0.87 -2.14 -24.99
C ASP A 229 1.36 -1.65 -23.62
N SER A 230 1.48 -2.57 -22.66
CA SER A 230 1.95 -2.24 -21.32
C SER A 230 3.45 -1.92 -21.25
N ALA A 231 3.81 -0.93 -20.44
CA ALA A 231 5.19 -0.67 -20.06
C ALA A 231 5.64 -1.69 -18.98
N THR A 232 6.11 -2.85 -19.43
CA THR A 232 6.50 -4.00 -18.59
C THR A 232 7.88 -3.93 -17.94
N SER A 233 8.67 -2.89 -18.23
CA SER A 233 10.07 -2.76 -17.78
C SER A 233 10.36 -1.38 -17.14
N PHE A 234 9.32 -0.74 -16.61
CA PHE A 234 9.37 0.67 -16.23
C PHE A 234 10.17 0.95 -14.95
N ALA A 235 10.07 0.10 -13.91
CA ALA A 235 10.94 0.22 -12.73
C ALA A 235 12.40 -0.04 -13.10
N THR A 236 12.66 -0.97 -14.03
CA THR A 236 14.02 -1.16 -14.59
C THR A 236 14.54 0.09 -15.31
N SER A 237 13.72 0.72 -16.16
CA SER A 237 14.12 1.96 -16.86
C SER A 237 14.28 3.16 -15.91
N ILE A 238 13.50 3.26 -14.82
CA ILE A 238 13.71 4.25 -13.75
C ILE A 238 15.02 3.99 -13.01
N GLY A 239 15.32 2.73 -12.69
CA GLY A 239 16.58 2.34 -12.04
C GLY A 239 17.80 2.76 -12.87
N GLN A 240 17.80 2.44 -14.16
CA GLN A 240 18.87 2.83 -15.10
C GLN A 240 19.02 4.36 -15.24
N PHE A 241 17.91 5.11 -15.22
CA PHE A 241 17.92 6.57 -15.21
C PHE A 241 18.54 7.15 -13.92
N LEU A 242 18.21 6.57 -12.75
CA LEU A 242 18.81 6.94 -11.47
C LEU A 242 20.30 6.56 -11.38
N GLU A 243 20.70 5.43 -11.98
CA GLU A 243 22.10 4.99 -12.11
C GLU A 243 22.93 5.93 -12.99
N ALA A 244 22.33 6.53 -14.03
CA ALA A 244 23.01 7.40 -14.98
C ALA A 244 23.37 8.81 -14.45
N LYS A 245 22.85 9.21 -13.27
CA LYS A 245 23.18 10.48 -12.56
C LYS A 245 23.13 11.73 -13.45
N HIS A 246 22.00 11.94 -14.11
CA HIS A 246 21.74 13.11 -14.95
C HIS A 246 21.96 14.43 -14.19
N GLN A 247 22.76 15.33 -14.78
CA GLN A 247 23.11 16.61 -14.17
C GLN A 247 21.86 17.46 -13.86
N GLY A 248 21.77 17.97 -12.63
CA GLY A 248 20.64 18.79 -12.18
C GLY A 248 19.40 18.00 -11.73
N VAL A 249 19.35 16.68 -11.95
CA VAL A 249 18.29 15.82 -11.42
C VAL A 249 18.66 15.38 -10.01
N CYS A 250 17.74 15.57 -9.06
CA CYS A 250 17.88 15.04 -7.70
C CYS A 250 16.99 13.81 -7.53
N ASP A 251 17.59 12.65 -7.23
CA ASP A 251 16.89 11.36 -7.13
C ASP A 251 15.61 11.42 -6.28
N LYS A 252 15.63 12.11 -5.13
CA LYS A 252 14.46 12.23 -4.25
C LYS A 252 13.31 13.10 -4.80
N LEU A 253 13.50 13.83 -5.91
CA LEU A 253 12.42 14.47 -6.67
C LEU A 253 11.84 13.56 -7.77
N VAL A 254 12.55 12.49 -8.15
CA VAL A 254 12.09 11.57 -9.19
C VAL A 254 10.81 10.88 -8.71
N GLY A 255 9.72 11.11 -9.44
CA GLY A 255 8.46 10.37 -9.37
C GLY A 255 8.19 9.72 -10.72
N ALA A 256 7.07 9.01 -10.86
CA ALA A 256 6.76 8.31 -12.11
C ALA A 256 5.25 8.22 -12.37
N GLY A 257 4.89 7.99 -13.63
CA GLY A 257 3.55 7.61 -14.01
C GLY A 257 3.43 7.02 -15.40
N ILE A 258 2.27 6.43 -15.68
CA ILE A 258 1.90 5.82 -16.96
C ILE A 258 0.56 6.42 -17.40
N LEU A 259 0.47 6.87 -18.65
CA LEU A 259 -0.79 7.29 -19.28
C LEU A 259 -0.87 6.79 -20.71
N ARG A 260 -2.07 6.75 -21.30
CA ARG A 260 -2.25 6.55 -22.75
C ARG A 260 -2.59 7.88 -23.42
N ASP A 261 -1.93 8.17 -24.53
CA ASP A 261 -2.16 9.40 -25.30
C ASP A 261 -3.34 9.29 -26.30
N ASN A 262 -3.60 10.37 -27.03
CA ASN A 262 -4.67 10.43 -28.05
C ASN A 262 -4.36 9.63 -29.32
N LYS A 263 -3.16 9.06 -29.44
CA LYS A 263 -2.73 8.18 -30.54
C LYS A 263 -2.68 6.72 -30.11
N MET A 264 -3.30 6.37 -28.98
CA MET A 264 -3.29 5.04 -28.39
C MET A 264 -1.89 4.54 -28.00
N ARG A 265 -0.92 5.43 -27.77
CA ARG A 265 0.42 5.06 -27.29
C ARG A 265 0.46 5.11 -25.77
N THR A 266 1.00 4.07 -25.14
CA THR A 266 1.24 4.06 -23.70
C THR A 266 2.59 4.73 -23.43
N TRP A 267 2.57 5.78 -22.63
CA TRP A 267 3.73 6.53 -22.19
C TRP A 267 4.03 6.20 -20.74
N ALA A 268 5.26 5.80 -20.45
CA ALA A 268 5.73 5.61 -19.08
C ALA A 268 6.87 6.61 -18.81
N CYS A 269 6.62 7.55 -17.90
CA CYS A 269 7.41 8.76 -17.72
C CYS A 269 7.84 8.96 -16.27
N ALA A 270 9.13 9.16 -16.04
CA ALA A 270 9.63 9.75 -14.81
C ALA A 270 9.43 11.28 -14.82
N THR A 271 9.16 11.86 -13.65
CA THR A 271 9.03 13.30 -13.42
C THR A 271 10.15 13.80 -12.53
N THR A 272 10.88 14.85 -12.90
CA THR A 272 12.07 15.30 -12.14
C THR A 272 11.85 16.56 -11.28
N ASN A 273 10.63 17.11 -11.26
CA ASN A 273 10.30 18.35 -10.53
C ASN A 273 9.83 18.10 -9.08
N SER A 274 9.69 19.19 -8.30
CA SER A 274 9.35 19.11 -6.87
C SER A 274 7.85 18.87 -6.56
N ALA A 275 6.96 18.96 -7.54
CA ALA A 275 5.56 18.55 -7.40
C ALA A 275 5.38 17.03 -7.59
N GLY A 276 6.24 16.41 -8.40
CA GLY A 276 6.15 15.00 -8.78
C GLY A 276 5.13 14.76 -9.90
N PRO A 277 4.55 13.54 -9.98
CA PRO A 277 3.64 13.16 -11.07
C PRO A 277 2.20 13.65 -10.86
N LEU A 278 1.82 14.03 -9.63
CA LEU A 278 0.50 14.60 -9.34
C LEU A 278 0.38 16.03 -9.87
N GLY A 279 -0.73 16.31 -10.56
CA GLY A 279 -0.93 17.55 -11.30
C GLY A 279 -0.10 17.65 -12.59
N LYS A 280 0.89 16.78 -12.78
CA LYS A 280 1.67 16.65 -14.01
C LYS A 280 1.06 15.57 -14.91
N ILE A 281 1.20 14.29 -14.57
CA ILE A 281 0.71 13.15 -15.34
C ILE A 281 -0.78 12.88 -15.08
N ALA A 282 -1.23 13.04 -13.83
CA ALA A 282 -2.60 12.71 -13.42
C ALA A 282 -3.17 13.70 -12.40
N ILE A 283 -4.50 13.82 -12.41
CA ILE A 283 -5.28 14.64 -11.48
C ILE A 283 -6.05 13.71 -10.54
N CYS A 284 -5.43 13.36 -9.41
CA CYS A 284 -6.13 12.68 -8.32
C CYS A 284 -7.07 13.68 -7.64
N LYS A 285 -8.38 13.47 -7.76
CA LYS A 285 -9.33 14.16 -6.88
C LYS A 285 -9.06 13.66 -5.44
N PRO A 286 -8.80 14.54 -4.45
CA PRO A 286 -8.82 14.10 -3.07
C PRO A 286 -10.20 13.53 -2.78
N SER A 287 -10.27 12.38 -2.11
CA SER A 287 -11.56 11.78 -1.74
C SER A 287 -12.36 12.81 -0.95
N THR A 288 -13.46 13.29 -1.54
CA THR A 288 -14.25 14.42 -1.02
C THR A 288 -15.08 14.04 0.21
N THR A 289 -15.09 12.75 0.58
CA THR A 289 -15.76 12.25 1.76
C THR A 289 -14.89 12.48 2.99
N LYS A 290 -15.22 13.53 3.77
CA LYS A 290 -14.99 13.47 5.23
C LYS A 290 -15.70 12.20 5.72
N MET A 291 -14.89 11.23 6.13
CA MET A 291 -15.23 9.88 6.57
C MET A 291 -16.62 9.79 7.23
N LEU A 292 -17.64 9.42 6.44
CA LEU A 292 -18.98 9.13 6.96
C LEU A 292 -19.03 7.65 7.36
N TRP A 293 -18.70 7.45 8.64
CA TRP A 293 -19.16 6.38 9.52
C TRP A 293 -20.01 5.27 8.90
N VAL A 294 -19.48 4.05 8.94
CA VAL A 294 -20.30 2.86 9.27
C VAL A 294 -19.69 2.28 10.54
N PRO A 295 -20.36 2.38 11.69
CA PRO A 295 -19.97 1.65 12.89
C PRO A 295 -20.46 0.19 12.80
N GLU A 296 -19.59 -0.74 13.14
CA GLU A 296 -19.94 -2.07 13.68
C GLU A 296 -19.53 -2.11 15.16
#